data_AF-A0ABD5T4T9-F1
#
_entry.id   AF-A0ABD5T4T9-F1
#
_cell.length_a   1.000
_cell.length_b   1.000
_cell.length_c   1.000
_cell.angle_alpha   90.00
_cell.angle_beta   90.00
_cell.angle_gamma   90.00
#
_symmetry.space_group_name_H-M   'P 1'
#
loop_
_entity.id
_entity.type
_entity.pdbx_description
1 polymer ?
#
loop_
_entity_poly.entity_id
_entity_poly.type
_entity_poly.pdbx_seq_one_letter_code
_entity_poly.pdbx_strand_id
1 'polypeptide(L)'
;MLSDQLTPPIATIAVCLLLVVGTVPVGATQTDAETADEFLAELRQYEDSPALSTYSEFEVMRGQAVTDVQTGEFTEADRERMAAVVTVLEEFSAAYRAAQNDSTDESLERADATAQAIDQLEAADGDNYATLARLGLERFYRQRGEVLYERSREATDTSDELEDLESAASAFEAAGASSRYSAVSAEASRIRAIYESDRERMESSITAAGAFVDDCGDACGSPVAAMTTLGPGVFGTYTDARSATADAGVAVQLAEKHGLDAESERANTLETATSDALFSLSVAATILSLVYALIVGLVAAAFGWRIATWAEDVDGSKVGQIVPRDPVEVPGQ
;
A
#
# COMPACT_ATOMS: atom_id res chain seq x y z
N MET A 1 49.29 1.38 -54.03
CA MET A 1 49.03 0.97 -52.63
C MET A 1 47.52 0.85 -52.49
N LEU A 2 47.04 -0.41 -52.37
CA LEU A 2 45.77 -0.89 -51.77
C LEU A 2 44.48 -0.16 -52.23
N SER A 3 43.68 -0.59 -53.22
CA SER A 3 42.90 -1.84 -53.39
C SER A 3 42.12 -2.31 -52.16
N ASP A 4 40.78 -2.23 -52.30
CA ASP A 4 39.68 -3.01 -51.71
C ASP A 4 39.80 -3.50 -50.26
N GLN A 5 38.75 -3.31 -49.45
CA GLN A 5 37.91 -4.42 -48.98
C GLN A 5 36.75 -3.93 -48.09
N LEU A 6 35.55 -4.31 -48.54
CA LEU A 6 34.42 -4.86 -47.79
C LEU A 6 34.04 -4.28 -46.41
N THR A 7 32.87 -3.64 -46.40
CA THR A 7 31.92 -3.65 -45.27
C THR A 7 31.64 -5.09 -44.80
N PRO A 8 31.81 -5.41 -43.51
CA PRO A 8 31.20 -6.59 -42.92
C PRO A 8 29.74 -6.31 -42.54
N PRO A 9 28.81 -7.24 -42.78
CA PRO A 9 27.46 -7.15 -42.25
C PRO A 9 27.48 -7.33 -40.72
N ILE A 10 26.70 -6.50 -40.03
CA ILE A 10 26.39 -6.66 -38.61
C ILE A 10 25.70 -8.02 -38.45
N ALA A 11 26.47 -9.01 -38.01
CA ALA A 11 25.96 -10.32 -37.66
C ALA A 11 25.16 -10.17 -36.36
N THR A 12 23.84 -10.10 -36.51
CA THR A 12 22.85 -10.34 -35.47
C THR A 12 23.20 -11.61 -34.70
N ILE A 13 23.62 -11.47 -33.44
CA ILE A 13 23.64 -12.56 -32.48
C ILE A 13 22.17 -12.79 -32.11
N ALA A 14 21.52 -13.70 -32.83
CA ALA A 14 20.28 -14.31 -32.41
C ALA A 14 20.61 -15.26 -31.24
N VAL A 15 20.47 -14.76 -30.02
CA VAL A 15 20.35 -15.62 -28.84
C VAL A 15 19.00 -16.32 -28.99
N CYS A 16 19.02 -17.55 -29.50
CA CYS A 16 17.89 -18.47 -29.41
C CYS A 16 17.69 -18.81 -27.94
N LEU A 17 16.90 -17.98 -27.25
CA LEU A 17 16.26 -18.34 -26.00
C LEU A 17 15.26 -19.45 -26.32
N LEU A 18 15.69 -20.70 -26.17
CA LEU A 18 14.79 -21.85 -26.11
C LEU A 18 14.04 -21.76 -24.76
N LEU A 19 13.07 -20.87 -24.70
CA LEU A 19 11.94 -20.98 -23.79
C LEU A 19 11.12 -22.16 -24.29
N VAL A 20 11.48 -23.36 -23.81
CA VAL A 20 10.51 -24.44 -23.71
C VAL A 20 9.56 -24.01 -22.60
N VAL A 21 8.60 -23.15 -22.94
CA VAL A 21 7.37 -23.03 -22.17
C VAL A 21 6.64 -24.34 -22.42
N GLY A 22 6.96 -25.34 -21.61
CA GLY A 22 6.07 -26.46 -21.42
C GLY A 22 4.80 -25.89 -20.82
N THR A 23 3.82 -25.58 -21.66
CA THR A 23 2.44 -25.41 -21.23
C THR A 23 1.98 -26.78 -20.74
N VAL A 24 2.22 -27.06 -19.46
CA VAL A 24 1.57 -28.18 -18.79
C VAL A 24 0.13 -27.73 -18.58
N PRO A 25 -0.86 -28.38 -19.19
CA PRO A 25 -2.25 -28.03 -18.93
C PRO A 25 -2.52 -28.28 -17.45
N VAL A 26 -2.98 -27.24 -16.76
CA VAL A 26 -3.50 -27.32 -15.39
C VAL A 26 -4.89 -27.94 -15.48
N GLY A 27 -4.92 -29.26 -15.36
CA GLY A 27 -6.12 -30.06 -15.19
C GLY A 27 -5.66 -31.43 -14.75
N ALA A 28 -6.16 -31.91 -13.61
CA ALA A 28 -5.82 -33.20 -13.03
C ALA A 28 -5.70 -34.25 -14.14
N THR A 29 -4.47 -34.65 -14.45
CA THR A 29 -4.23 -35.71 -15.42
C THR A 29 -4.65 -36.99 -14.72
N GLN A 30 -5.83 -37.51 -15.05
CA GLN A 30 -6.17 -38.88 -14.63
C GLN A 30 -5.07 -39.80 -15.15
N THR A 31 -4.50 -40.61 -14.25
CA THR A 31 -3.51 -41.61 -14.65
C THR A 31 -4.14 -42.57 -15.66
N ASP A 32 -3.42 -42.82 -16.76
CA ASP A 32 -3.82 -43.79 -17.79
C ASP A 32 -3.51 -45.24 -17.38
N ALA A 33 -2.96 -45.47 -16.18
CA ALA A 33 -2.62 -46.79 -15.68
C ALA A 33 -3.88 -47.63 -15.41
N GLU A 34 -3.93 -48.84 -15.97
CA GLU A 34 -5.05 -49.78 -15.77
C GLU A 34 -4.62 -51.06 -15.05
N THR A 35 -3.32 -51.40 -15.10
CA THR A 35 -2.78 -52.65 -14.57
C THR A 35 -1.82 -52.43 -13.40
N ALA A 36 -1.65 -53.46 -12.56
CA ALA A 36 -0.72 -53.43 -11.44
C ALA A 36 0.71 -53.01 -11.85
N ASP A 37 1.22 -53.51 -12.97
CA ASP A 37 2.56 -53.18 -13.46
C ASP A 37 2.67 -51.70 -13.89
N GLU A 38 1.61 -51.12 -14.46
CA GLU A 38 1.56 -49.71 -14.82
C GLU A 38 1.51 -48.82 -13.57
N PHE A 39 0.70 -49.16 -12.57
CA PHE A 39 0.71 -48.43 -11.28
C PHE A 39 2.06 -48.52 -10.57
N LEU A 40 2.74 -49.67 -10.61
CA LEU A 40 4.10 -49.77 -10.08
C LEU A 40 5.09 -48.88 -10.83
N ALA A 41 4.93 -48.73 -12.14
CA ALA A 41 5.75 -47.81 -12.92
C ALA A 41 5.49 -46.36 -12.53
N GLU A 42 4.22 -45.95 -12.44
CA GLU A 42 3.80 -44.60 -11.99
C GLU A 42 4.32 -44.28 -10.59
N LEU A 43 4.08 -45.16 -9.62
CA LEU A 43 4.54 -44.97 -8.24
C LEU A 43 6.07 -44.85 -8.17
N ARG A 44 6.82 -45.64 -8.95
CA ARG A 44 8.30 -45.54 -8.99
C ARG A 44 8.81 -44.22 -9.53
N GLN A 45 8.04 -43.46 -10.31
CA GLN A 45 8.47 -42.12 -10.77
C GLN A 45 8.68 -41.14 -9.62
N TYR A 46 8.01 -41.40 -8.48
CA TYR A 46 8.13 -40.58 -7.27
C TYR A 46 9.22 -41.09 -6.31
N GLU A 47 9.94 -42.16 -6.65
CA GLU A 47 11.11 -42.65 -5.90
C GLU A 47 12.18 -41.57 -5.82
N ASP A 48 12.68 -41.33 -4.60
CA ASP A 48 13.68 -40.29 -4.28
C ASP A 48 13.29 -38.86 -4.72
N SER A 49 12.00 -38.59 -4.93
CA SER A 49 11.57 -37.25 -5.34
C SER A 49 11.83 -36.21 -4.22
N PRO A 50 12.22 -34.97 -4.56
CA PRO A 50 12.45 -33.92 -3.57
C PRO A 50 11.23 -33.62 -2.70
N ALA A 51 10.03 -33.71 -3.28
CA ALA A 51 8.77 -33.47 -2.57
C ALA A 51 8.56 -34.51 -1.46
N LEU A 52 8.64 -35.80 -1.79
CA LEU A 52 8.40 -36.89 -0.84
C LEU A 52 9.54 -37.04 0.18
N SER A 53 10.78 -36.72 -0.19
CA SER A 53 11.90 -36.70 0.77
C SER A 53 11.76 -35.57 1.80
N THR A 54 11.19 -34.43 1.41
CA THR A 54 10.89 -33.33 2.33
C THR A 54 9.68 -33.67 3.23
N TYR A 55 8.66 -34.30 2.64
CA TYR A 55 7.40 -34.68 3.27
C TYR A 55 7.25 -36.21 3.26
N SER A 56 7.95 -36.84 4.21
CA SER A 56 8.08 -38.29 4.34
C SER A 56 6.75 -39.03 4.47
N GLU A 57 5.68 -38.37 4.83
CA GLU A 57 4.33 -38.95 4.90
C GLU A 57 3.86 -39.44 3.52
N PHE A 58 4.13 -38.67 2.45
CA PHE A 58 3.85 -39.07 1.08
C PHE A 58 4.79 -40.19 0.59
N GLU A 59 6.04 -40.21 1.07
CA GLU A 59 6.99 -41.30 0.82
C GLU A 59 6.48 -42.63 1.40
N VAL A 60 6.03 -42.59 2.66
CA VAL A 60 5.46 -43.76 3.33
C VAL A 60 4.19 -44.23 2.62
N MET A 61 3.31 -43.29 2.23
CA MET A 61 2.10 -43.60 1.46
C MET A 61 2.44 -44.31 0.15
N ARG A 62 3.39 -43.78 -0.63
CA ARG A 62 3.85 -44.40 -1.89
C ARG A 62 4.43 -45.79 -1.65
N GLY A 63 5.25 -45.96 -0.61
CA GLY A 63 5.84 -47.26 -0.25
C GLY A 63 4.80 -48.32 0.13
N GLN A 64 3.74 -47.91 0.85
CA GLN A 64 2.60 -48.78 1.15
C GLN A 64 1.83 -49.15 -0.12
N ALA A 65 1.52 -48.18 -0.97
CA ALA A 65 0.84 -48.41 -2.25
C ALA A 65 1.62 -49.40 -3.14
N VAL A 66 2.95 -49.26 -3.25
CA VAL A 66 3.81 -50.22 -3.98
C VAL A 66 3.70 -51.63 -3.39
N THR A 67 3.66 -51.76 -2.07
CA THR A 67 3.55 -53.06 -1.39
C THR A 67 2.19 -53.71 -1.65
N ASP A 68 1.12 -52.92 -1.61
CA ASP A 68 -0.25 -53.41 -1.79
C ASP A 68 -0.51 -53.83 -3.23
N VAL A 69 0.00 -53.09 -4.22
CA VAL A 69 -0.06 -53.49 -5.65
C VAL A 69 0.68 -54.81 -5.91
N GLN A 70 1.76 -55.09 -5.17
CA GLN A 70 2.53 -56.33 -5.33
C GLN A 70 1.90 -57.55 -4.63
N THR A 71 0.87 -57.35 -3.82
CA THR A 71 0.35 -58.38 -2.92
C THR A 71 -1.08 -58.76 -3.30
N GLY A 72 -1.29 -60.04 -3.65
CA GLY A 72 -2.63 -60.58 -3.88
C GLY A 72 -3.14 -60.43 -5.32
N GLU A 73 -4.46 -60.46 -5.48
CA GLU A 73 -5.15 -60.25 -6.75
C GLU A 73 -5.47 -58.77 -6.91
N PHE A 74 -5.07 -58.17 -8.03
CA PHE A 74 -5.32 -56.76 -8.31
C PHE A 74 -6.73 -56.58 -8.86
N THR A 75 -7.62 -56.05 -8.03
CA THR A 75 -9.03 -55.90 -8.36
C THR A 75 -9.34 -54.53 -8.97
N GLU A 76 -10.57 -54.39 -9.47
CA GLU A 76 -11.09 -53.10 -9.96
C GLU A 76 -11.10 -52.02 -8.85
N ALA A 77 -11.40 -52.40 -7.60
CA ALA A 77 -11.37 -51.47 -6.48
C ALA A 77 -9.93 -51.02 -6.16
N ASP A 78 -8.95 -51.92 -6.33
CA ASP A 78 -7.53 -51.56 -6.17
C ASP A 78 -7.09 -50.59 -7.27
N ARG A 79 -7.58 -50.76 -8.50
CA ARG A 79 -7.33 -49.83 -9.61
C ARG A 79 -7.83 -48.43 -9.31
N GLU A 80 -9.08 -48.28 -8.88
CA GLU A 80 -9.66 -46.97 -8.52
C GLU A 80 -8.88 -46.31 -7.38
N ARG A 81 -8.56 -47.09 -6.32
CA ARG A 81 -7.79 -46.61 -5.18
C ARG A 81 -6.36 -46.18 -5.55
N MET A 82 -5.66 -46.97 -6.36
CA MET A 82 -4.30 -46.63 -6.79
C MET A 82 -4.27 -45.44 -7.74
N ALA A 83 -5.29 -45.27 -8.58
CA ALA A 83 -5.44 -44.06 -9.39
C ALA A 83 -5.55 -42.81 -8.49
N ALA A 84 -6.37 -42.86 -7.43
CA ALA A 84 -6.47 -41.77 -6.48
C ALA A 84 -5.15 -41.50 -5.72
N VAL A 85 -4.40 -42.55 -5.35
CA VAL A 85 -3.05 -42.38 -4.74
C VAL A 85 -2.11 -41.64 -5.69
N VAL A 86 -2.08 -42.02 -6.97
CA VAL A 86 -1.23 -41.36 -7.97
C VAL A 86 -1.62 -39.89 -8.13
N THR A 87 -2.92 -39.59 -8.20
CA THR A 87 -3.42 -38.20 -8.28
C THR A 87 -2.99 -37.36 -7.07
N VAL A 88 -3.06 -37.91 -5.85
CA VAL A 88 -2.57 -37.21 -4.65
C VAL A 88 -1.07 -36.90 -4.74
N LEU A 89 -0.25 -37.87 -5.19
CA LEU A 89 1.19 -37.68 -5.35
C LEU A 89 1.54 -36.65 -6.43
N GLU A 90 0.78 -36.63 -7.52
CA GLU A 90 0.95 -35.68 -8.63
C GLU A 90 0.64 -34.25 -8.18
N GLU A 91 -0.55 -34.04 -7.59
CA GLU A 91 -0.97 -32.71 -7.13
C GLU A 91 -0.06 -32.19 -6.02
N PHE A 92 0.34 -33.04 -5.07
CA PHE A 92 1.28 -32.63 -4.03
C PHE A 92 2.64 -32.25 -4.60
N SER A 93 3.14 -33.01 -5.57
CA SER A 93 4.41 -32.71 -6.24
C SER A 93 4.33 -31.40 -7.03
N ALA A 94 3.17 -31.07 -7.60
CA ALA A 94 2.91 -29.78 -8.23
C ALA A 94 2.91 -28.64 -7.20
N ALA A 95 2.24 -28.81 -6.05
CA ALA A 95 2.23 -27.85 -4.95
C ALA A 95 3.64 -27.57 -4.42
N TYR A 96 4.43 -28.62 -4.20
CA TYR A 96 5.83 -28.51 -3.78
C TYR A 96 6.67 -27.75 -4.82
N ARG A 97 6.51 -28.04 -6.11
CA ARG A 97 7.26 -27.36 -7.17
C ARG A 97 6.92 -25.87 -7.25
N ALA A 98 5.64 -25.52 -7.14
CA ALA A 98 5.19 -24.13 -7.09
C ALA A 98 5.83 -23.40 -5.89
N ALA A 99 5.85 -24.04 -4.70
CA ALA A 99 6.51 -23.48 -3.52
C ALA A 99 8.02 -23.25 -3.72
N GLN A 100 8.71 -24.16 -4.41
CA GLN A 100 10.15 -24.04 -4.70
C GLN A 100 10.48 -22.93 -5.72
N ASN A 101 9.51 -22.53 -6.52
CA ASN A 101 9.63 -21.43 -7.49
C ASN A 101 9.20 -20.08 -6.91
N ASP A 102 9.04 -19.99 -5.58
CA ASP A 102 8.51 -18.82 -4.84
C ASP A 102 7.08 -18.40 -5.27
N SER A 103 6.36 -19.27 -5.97
CA SER A 103 4.97 -19.05 -6.40
C SER A 103 4.02 -19.41 -5.25
N THR A 104 3.81 -18.48 -4.33
CA THR A 104 3.08 -18.75 -3.07
C THR A 104 1.61 -19.08 -3.31
N ASP A 105 0.90 -18.26 -4.08
CA ASP A 105 -0.54 -18.43 -4.30
C ASP A 105 -0.82 -19.71 -5.08
N GLU A 106 -0.03 -19.97 -6.11
CA GLU A 106 -0.08 -21.23 -6.87
C GLU A 106 0.21 -22.43 -5.97
N SER A 107 1.18 -22.33 -5.05
CA SER A 107 1.48 -23.42 -4.14
C SER A 107 0.33 -23.75 -3.18
N LEU A 108 -0.44 -22.74 -2.75
CA LEU A 108 -1.62 -22.91 -1.92
C LEU A 108 -2.80 -23.45 -2.72
N GLU A 109 -3.05 -22.92 -3.93
CA GLU A 109 -4.09 -23.43 -4.82
C GLU A 109 -3.88 -24.92 -5.13
N ARG A 110 -2.62 -25.33 -5.38
CA ARG A 110 -2.26 -26.74 -5.59
C ARG A 110 -2.34 -27.58 -4.33
N ALA A 111 -2.08 -27.00 -3.16
CA ALA A 111 -2.31 -27.68 -1.89
C ALA A 111 -3.81 -27.95 -1.67
N ASP A 112 -4.68 -27.01 -2.05
CA ASP A 112 -6.14 -27.19 -1.97
C ASP A 112 -6.62 -28.26 -2.97
N ALA A 113 -6.03 -28.32 -4.18
CA ALA A 113 -6.26 -29.42 -5.11
C ALA A 113 -5.80 -30.77 -4.55
N THR A 114 -4.67 -30.79 -3.83
CA THR A 114 -4.18 -31.99 -3.12
C THR A 114 -5.17 -32.41 -2.04
N ALA A 115 -5.74 -31.47 -1.28
CA ALA A 115 -6.77 -31.77 -0.28
C ALA A 115 -8.00 -32.44 -0.92
N GLN A 116 -8.47 -31.93 -2.05
CA GLN A 116 -9.57 -32.55 -2.81
C GLN A 116 -9.22 -33.93 -3.34
N ALA A 117 -7.98 -34.15 -3.78
CA ALA A 117 -7.51 -35.47 -4.19
C ALA A 117 -7.47 -36.46 -3.01
N ILE A 118 -7.12 -35.99 -1.81
CA ILE A 118 -7.16 -36.79 -0.58
C ILE A 118 -8.60 -37.21 -0.26
N ASP A 119 -9.58 -36.32 -0.39
CA ASP A 119 -10.99 -36.65 -0.16
C ASP A 119 -11.50 -37.70 -1.18
N GLN A 120 -11.04 -37.62 -2.43
CA GLN A 120 -11.34 -38.63 -3.46
C GLN A 120 -10.69 -39.99 -3.14
N LEU A 121 -9.48 -39.97 -2.58
CA LEU A 121 -8.79 -41.17 -2.12
C LEU A 121 -9.53 -41.84 -0.95
N GLU A 122 -10.09 -41.07 -0.01
CA GLU A 122 -10.95 -41.62 1.05
C GLU A 122 -12.22 -42.25 0.46
N ALA A 123 -12.85 -41.58 -0.52
CA ALA A 123 -14.03 -42.13 -1.20
C ALA A 123 -13.74 -43.44 -1.96
N ALA A 124 -12.48 -43.66 -2.38
CA ALA A 124 -12.00 -44.88 -3.03
C ALA A 124 -11.48 -45.94 -2.03
N ASP A 125 -12.00 -45.96 -0.80
CA ASP A 125 -11.58 -46.87 0.29
C ASP A 125 -10.07 -46.79 0.61
N GLY A 126 -9.48 -45.60 0.49
CA GLY A 126 -8.06 -45.31 0.67
C GLY A 126 -7.70 -44.66 2.02
N ASP A 127 -8.54 -44.79 3.06
CA ASP A 127 -8.42 -44.08 4.35
C ASP A 127 -7.00 -44.09 4.98
N ASN A 128 -6.30 -45.23 4.89
CA ASN A 128 -4.95 -45.37 5.43
C ASN A 128 -3.93 -44.46 4.73
N TYR A 129 -4.04 -44.33 3.40
CA TYR A 129 -3.20 -43.46 2.59
C TYR A 129 -3.58 -42.00 2.78
N ALA A 130 -4.88 -41.72 2.75
CA ALA A 130 -5.42 -40.38 2.95
C ALA A 130 -5.01 -39.77 4.30
N THR A 131 -4.97 -40.58 5.37
CA THR A 131 -4.49 -40.15 6.68
C THR A 131 -3.03 -39.68 6.63
N LEU A 132 -2.15 -40.43 5.94
CA LEU A 132 -0.75 -40.04 5.76
C LEU A 132 -0.63 -38.77 4.90
N ALA A 133 -1.32 -38.74 3.76
CA ALA A 133 -1.31 -37.59 2.87
C ALA A 133 -1.79 -36.31 3.59
N ARG A 134 -2.84 -36.41 4.41
CA ARG A 134 -3.35 -35.29 5.20
C ARG A 134 -2.32 -34.76 6.19
N LEU A 135 -1.61 -35.64 6.91
CA LEU A 135 -0.52 -35.23 7.82
C LEU A 135 0.61 -34.52 7.07
N GLY A 136 0.98 -35.01 5.89
CA GLY A 136 1.98 -34.37 5.02
C GLY A 136 1.52 -32.99 4.55
N LEU A 137 0.26 -32.88 4.12
CA LEU A 137 -0.35 -31.64 3.65
C LEU A 137 -0.52 -30.61 4.76
N GLU A 138 -0.93 -31.01 5.97
CA GLU A 138 -0.98 -30.14 7.15
C GLU A 138 0.40 -29.54 7.46
N ARG A 139 1.46 -30.35 7.36
CA ARG A 139 2.83 -29.87 7.53
C ARG A 139 3.22 -28.88 6.43
N PHE A 140 2.77 -29.10 5.20
CA PHE A 140 3.01 -28.20 4.06
C PHE A 140 2.35 -26.84 4.30
N TYR A 141 1.06 -26.83 4.61
CA TYR A 141 0.34 -25.60 4.94
C TYR A 141 0.99 -24.84 6.10
N ARG A 142 1.41 -25.54 7.17
CA ARG A 142 2.11 -24.90 8.29
C ARG A 142 3.38 -24.18 7.84
N GLN A 143 4.20 -24.83 7.00
CA GLN A 143 5.43 -24.21 6.49
C GLN A 143 5.12 -23.02 5.58
N ARG A 144 4.08 -23.12 4.73
CA ARG A 144 3.63 -22.00 3.90
C ARG A 144 3.12 -20.83 4.75
N GLY A 145 2.36 -21.10 5.80
CA GLY A 145 1.87 -20.10 6.75
C GLY A 145 3.02 -19.37 7.46
N GLU A 146 4.11 -20.06 7.80
CA GLU A 146 5.31 -19.44 8.36
C GLU A 146 5.99 -18.50 7.37
N VAL A 147 6.16 -18.91 6.10
CA VAL A 147 6.74 -18.07 5.04
C VAL A 147 5.89 -16.81 4.82
N LEU A 148 4.56 -16.94 4.74
CA LEU A 148 3.65 -15.83 4.58
C LEU A 148 3.69 -14.86 5.77
N TYR A 149 3.73 -15.39 7.00
CA TYR A 149 3.86 -14.58 8.20
C TYR A 149 5.21 -13.86 8.30
N GLU A 150 6.29 -14.44 7.76
CA GLU A 150 7.57 -13.75 7.65
C GLU A 150 7.53 -12.65 6.59
N ARG A 151 6.96 -12.94 5.41
CA ARG A 151 6.78 -11.96 4.33
C ARG A 151 5.95 -10.77 4.76
N SER A 152 4.87 -10.99 5.53
CA SER A 152 4.04 -9.90 6.05
C SER A 152 4.82 -8.92 6.93
N ARG A 153 5.85 -9.39 7.64
CA ARG A 153 6.70 -8.54 8.50
C ARG A 153 7.77 -7.77 7.73
N GLU A 154 8.01 -8.16 6.48
CA GLU A 154 8.92 -7.51 5.55
C GLU A 154 8.17 -6.61 4.55
N ALA A 155 6.83 -6.65 4.54
CA ALA A 155 5.98 -5.81 3.71
C ALA A 155 6.29 -4.32 3.91
N THR A 156 6.26 -3.57 2.80
CA THR A 156 6.60 -2.14 2.80
C THR A 156 5.38 -1.25 3.08
N ASP A 157 4.19 -1.77 2.80
CA ASP A 157 2.92 -1.11 3.08
C ASP A 157 1.93 -2.04 3.78
N THR A 158 0.89 -1.42 4.34
CA THR A 158 -0.12 -2.14 5.14
C THR A 158 -1.03 -3.04 4.30
N SER A 159 -1.22 -2.76 3.02
CA SER A 159 -2.11 -3.57 2.17
C SER A 159 -1.47 -4.94 1.92
N ASP A 160 -0.20 -4.95 1.53
CA ASP A 160 0.60 -6.16 1.35
C ASP A 160 0.75 -6.93 2.68
N GLU A 161 1.00 -6.22 3.80
CA GLU A 161 1.07 -6.84 5.13
C GLU A 161 -0.22 -7.58 5.49
N LEU A 162 -1.38 -6.99 5.19
CA LEU A 162 -2.69 -7.60 5.47
C LEU A 162 -2.97 -8.82 4.61
N GLU A 163 -2.70 -8.73 3.30
CA GLU A 163 -2.89 -9.84 2.37
C GLU A 163 -2.07 -11.08 2.80
N ASP A 164 -0.82 -10.85 3.21
CA ASP A 164 0.05 -11.91 3.69
C ASP A 164 -0.40 -12.49 5.04
N LEU A 165 -0.82 -11.66 5.99
CA LEU A 165 -1.33 -12.12 7.28
C LEU A 165 -2.61 -12.95 7.13
N GLU A 166 -3.50 -12.55 6.23
CA GLU A 166 -4.75 -13.26 5.95
C GLU A 166 -4.49 -14.61 5.29
N SER A 167 -3.59 -14.65 4.32
CA SER A 167 -3.13 -15.88 3.67
C SER A 167 -2.41 -16.80 4.67
N ALA A 168 -1.56 -16.24 5.54
CA ALA A 168 -0.89 -16.98 6.60
C ALA A 168 -1.91 -17.60 7.58
N ALA A 169 -2.93 -16.85 7.98
CA ALA A 169 -4.00 -17.35 8.83
C ALA A 169 -4.73 -18.53 8.17
N SER A 170 -5.17 -18.38 6.92
CA SER A 170 -5.81 -19.45 6.15
C SER A 170 -4.93 -20.71 6.09
N ALA A 171 -3.63 -20.56 5.80
CA ALA A 171 -2.69 -21.68 5.81
C ALA A 171 -2.56 -22.34 7.21
N PHE A 172 -2.50 -21.56 8.29
CA PHE A 172 -2.47 -22.13 9.65
C PHE A 172 -3.78 -22.83 10.04
N GLU A 173 -4.92 -22.36 9.53
CA GLU A 173 -6.22 -23.02 9.71
C GLU A 173 -6.22 -24.38 9.00
N ALA A 174 -5.85 -24.41 7.73
CA ALA A 174 -5.72 -25.64 6.93
C ALA A 174 -4.70 -26.63 7.52
N ALA A 175 -3.66 -26.14 8.19
CA ALA A 175 -2.67 -26.95 8.90
C ALA A 175 -3.15 -27.50 10.25
N GLY A 176 -4.37 -27.19 10.69
CA GLY A 176 -4.86 -27.52 12.04
C GLY A 176 -4.11 -26.79 13.17
N ALA A 177 -3.31 -25.77 12.84
CA ALA A 177 -2.48 -25.02 13.78
C ALA A 177 -3.29 -23.93 14.51
N SER A 178 -4.35 -24.34 15.21
CA SER A 178 -5.36 -23.46 15.84
C SER A 178 -4.80 -22.30 16.68
N SER A 179 -3.73 -22.52 17.44
CA SER A 179 -3.09 -21.47 18.25
C SER A 179 -2.38 -20.42 17.39
N ARG A 180 -1.73 -20.83 16.30
CA ARG A 180 -1.10 -19.92 15.32
C ARG A 180 -2.15 -19.18 14.52
N TYR A 181 -3.13 -19.90 13.99
CA TYR A 181 -4.28 -19.30 13.31
C TYR A 181 -4.93 -18.18 14.14
N SER A 182 -5.26 -18.45 15.40
CA SER A 182 -5.91 -17.48 16.28
C SER A 182 -5.04 -16.24 16.51
N ALA A 183 -3.73 -16.42 16.70
CA ALA A 183 -2.80 -15.31 16.92
C ALA A 183 -2.66 -14.43 15.68
N VAL A 184 -2.43 -15.03 14.52
CA VAL A 184 -2.27 -14.32 13.24
C VAL A 184 -3.57 -13.64 12.83
N SER A 185 -4.72 -14.30 12.99
CA SER A 185 -6.04 -13.71 12.71
C SER A 185 -6.35 -12.50 13.59
N ALA A 186 -5.98 -12.54 14.87
CA ALA A 186 -6.17 -11.41 15.78
C ALA A 186 -5.25 -10.22 15.40
N GLU A 187 -4.05 -10.52 14.92
CA GLU A 187 -3.13 -9.51 14.39
C GLU A 187 -3.64 -8.87 13.09
N ALA A 188 -4.04 -9.69 12.11
CA ALA A 188 -4.68 -9.22 10.87
C ALA A 188 -5.91 -8.33 11.17
N SER A 189 -6.77 -8.76 12.09
CA SER A 189 -7.96 -8.00 12.48
C SER A 189 -7.60 -6.64 13.11
N ARG A 190 -6.56 -6.60 13.94
CA ARG A 190 -6.09 -5.35 14.56
C ARG A 190 -5.54 -4.39 13.50
N ILE A 191 -4.72 -4.88 12.58
CA ILE A 191 -4.12 -4.07 11.52
C ILE A 191 -5.22 -3.58 10.57
N ARG A 192 -6.19 -4.44 10.21
CA ARG A 192 -7.32 -4.06 9.37
C ARG A 192 -8.15 -2.95 10.01
N ALA A 193 -8.44 -3.02 11.30
CA ALA A 193 -9.18 -1.95 11.99
C ALA A 193 -8.43 -0.60 11.96
N ILE A 194 -7.10 -0.63 12.08
CA ILE A 194 -6.27 0.59 11.94
C ILE A 194 -6.31 1.10 10.51
N TYR A 195 -6.13 0.21 9.53
CA TYR A 195 -6.18 0.53 8.11
C TYR A 195 -7.53 1.16 7.70
N GLU A 196 -8.65 0.58 8.12
CA GLU A 196 -9.99 1.11 7.85
C GLU A 196 -10.18 2.50 8.49
N SER A 197 -9.78 2.66 9.76
CA SER A 197 -9.84 3.96 10.44
C SER A 197 -8.96 5.01 9.77
N ASP A 198 -7.77 4.63 9.32
CA ASP A 198 -6.84 5.52 8.62
C ASP A 198 -7.39 5.89 7.22
N ARG A 199 -8.06 4.95 6.53
CA ARG A 199 -8.74 5.23 5.26
C ARG A 199 -9.88 6.22 5.41
N GLU A 200 -10.73 6.08 6.42
CA GLU A 200 -11.79 7.05 6.71
C GLU A 200 -11.22 8.45 6.99
N ARG A 201 -10.13 8.50 7.76
CA ARG A 201 -9.44 9.76 8.07
C ARG A 201 -8.82 10.38 6.82
N MET A 202 -8.16 9.59 5.99
CA MET A 202 -7.59 10.02 4.72
C MET A 202 -8.67 10.59 3.79
N GLU A 203 -9.79 9.89 3.62
CA GLU A 203 -10.90 10.34 2.78
C GLU A 203 -11.52 11.64 3.29
N SER A 204 -11.68 11.77 4.61
CA SER A 204 -12.10 13.02 5.24
C SER A 204 -11.13 14.17 4.95
N SER A 205 -9.82 13.93 5.02
CA SER A 205 -8.79 14.93 4.74
C SER A 205 -8.75 15.32 3.25
N ILE A 206 -8.86 14.35 2.33
CA ILE A 206 -8.98 14.60 0.88
C ILE A 206 -10.22 15.47 0.60
N THR A 207 -11.34 15.15 1.23
CA THR A 207 -12.60 15.90 1.07
C THR A 207 -12.47 17.33 1.58
N ALA A 208 -11.87 17.52 2.76
CA ALA A 208 -11.66 18.86 3.33
C ALA A 208 -10.71 19.72 2.48
N ALA A 209 -9.59 19.15 2.03
CA ALA A 209 -8.65 19.84 1.15
C ALA A 209 -9.27 20.17 -0.22
N GLY A 210 -10.03 19.23 -0.79
CA GLY A 210 -10.76 19.43 -2.05
C GLY A 210 -11.80 20.55 -1.96
N ALA A 211 -12.61 20.54 -0.90
CA ALA A 211 -13.60 21.59 -0.66
C ALA A 211 -12.95 22.98 -0.55
N PHE A 212 -11.80 23.08 0.13
CA PHE A 212 -11.05 24.33 0.17
C PHE A 212 -10.59 24.77 -1.23
N VAL A 213 -10.02 23.87 -2.04
CA VAL A 213 -9.54 24.20 -3.39
C VAL A 213 -10.70 24.69 -4.27
N ASP A 214 -11.85 24.01 -4.19
CA ASP A 214 -13.06 24.37 -4.92
C ASP A 214 -13.61 25.74 -4.49
N ASP A 215 -13.67 26.00 -3.18
CA ASP A 215 -14.14 27.28 -2.62
C ASP A 215 -13.17 28.44 -2.90
N CYS A 216 -11.86 28.18 -2.90
CA CYS A 216 -10.83 29.17 -3.23
C CYS A 216 -10.93 29.60 -4.70
N GLY A 217 -11.07 28.62 -5.60
CA GLY A 217 -11.13 28.82 -7.04
C GLY A 217 -10.11 29.82 -7.58
N ASP A 218 -10.54 30.66 -8.51
CA ASP A 218 -9.71 31.70 -9.14
C ASP A 218 -9.23 32.78 -8.16
N ALA A 219 -9.93 32.96 -7.02
CA ALA A 219 -9.57 33.99 -6.04
C ALA A 219 -8.19 33.73 -5.44
N CYS A 220 -7.76 32.47 -5.34
CA CYS A 220 -6.49 32.10 -4.75
C CYS A 220 -5.37 31.88 -5.79
N GLY A 221 -5.71 31.88 -7.08
CA GLY A 221 -4.76 31.60 -8.17
C GLY A 221 -3.63 32.62 -8.35
N SER A 222 -3.73 33.81 -7.74
CA SER A 222 -2.62 34.76 -7.66
C SER A 222 -2.75 35.73 -6.48
N PRO A 223 -1.64 36.32 -5.98
CA PRO A 223 -1.71 37.28 -4.88
C PRO A 223 -2.61 38.48 -5.20
N VAL A 224 -2.64 38.91 -6.47
CA VAL A 224 -3.49 40.02 -6.93
C VAL A 224 -4.95 39.61 -6.88
N ALA A 225 -5.31 38.45 -7.42
CA ALA A 225 -6.68 37.92 -7.39
C ALA A 225 -7.18 37.76 -5.94
N ALA A 226 -6.32 37.30 -5.04
CA ALA A 226 -6.65 37.14 -3.63
C ALA A 226 -6.97 38.49 -2.97
N MET A 227 -6.12 39.50 -3.18
CA MET A 227 -6.37 40.84 -2.64
C MET A 227 -7.64 41.49 -3.23
N THR A 228 -7.88 41.34 -4.53
CA THR A 228 -9.02 42.01 -5.19
C THR A 228 -10.35 41.34 -4.90
N THR A 229 -10.36 40.01 -4.76
CA THR A 229 -11.59 39.22 -4.62
C THR A 229 -11.96 39.03 -3.15
N LEU A 230 -10.97 38.72 -2.29
CA LEU A 230 -11.20 38.42 -0.88
C LEU A 230 -11.05 39.66 0.01
N GLY A 231 -10.25 40.66 -0.40
CA GLY A 231 -10.02 41.88 0.38
C GLY A 231 -9.51 41.57 1.79
N PRO A 232 -10.13 42.10 2.86
CA PRO A 232 -9.77 41.76 4.24
C PRO A 232 -9.96 40.28 4.62
N GLY A 233 -10.77 39.52 3.86
CA GLY A 233 -11.01 38.10 4.08
C GLY A 233 -9.78 37.21 3.85
N VAL A 234 -8.73 37.72 3.18
CA VAL A 234 -7.47 37.00 2.89
C VAL A 234 -6.86 36.37 4.14
N PHE A 235 -6.94 36.99 5.31
CA PHE A 235 -6.36 36.44 6.54
C PHE A 235 -7.10 35.18 7.05
N GLY A 236 -8.43 35.15 6.88
CA GLY A 236 -9.24 33.97 7.18
C GLY A 236 -8.92 32.84 6.22
N THR A 237 -9.00 33.12 4.91
CA THR A 237 -8.70 32.14 3.86
C THR A 237 -7.26 31.63 3.93
N TYR A 238 -6.29 32.45 4.36
CA TYR A 238 -4.91 31.99 4.62
C TYR A 238 -4.83 30.94 5.73
N THR A 239 -5.64 31.10 6.79
CA THR A 239 -5.70 30.13 7.88
C THR A 239 -6.35 28.83 7.41
N ASP A 240 -7.42 28.94 6.61
CA ASP A 240 -8.10 27.79 6.00
C ASP A 240 -7.16 27.04 5.05
N ALA A 241 -6.38 27.77 4.23
CA ALA A 241 -5.37 27.21 3.34
C ALA A 241 -4.32 26.40 4.12
N ARG A 242 -3.88 26.90 5.27
CA ARG A 242 -2.92 26.19 6.12
C ARG A 242 -3.51 24.88 6.68
N SER A 243 -4.79 24.88 7.04
CA SER A 243 -5.48 23.65 7.46
C SER A 243 -5.59 22.67 6.29
N ALA A 244 -6.05 23.14 5.13
CA ALA A 244 -6.22 22.32 3.93
C ALA A 244 -4.90 21.69 3.45
N THR A 245 -3.79 22.42 3.51
CA THR A 245 -2.46 21.86 3.21
C THR A 245 -2.05 20.79 4.22
N ALA A 246 -2.33 21.00 5.51
CA ALA A 246 -2.04 19.99 6.53
C ALA A 246 -2.90 18.72 6.33
N ASP A 247 -4.18 18.88 5.96
CA ASP A 247 -5.08 17.78 5.65
C ASP A 247 -4.60 17.01 4.42
N ALA A 248 -4.23 17.70 3.34
CA ALA A 248 -3.66 17.06 2.15
C ALA A 248 -2.38 16.27 2.48
N GLY A 249 -1.47 16.83 3.29
CA GLY A 249 -0.26 16.15 3.74
C GLY A 249 -0.53 14.94 4.65
N VAL A 250 -1.59 14.95 5.45
CA VAL A 250 -2.04 13.76 6.20
C VAL A 250 -2.54 12.68 5.23
N ALA A 251 -3.31 13.08 4.21
CA ALA A 251 -3.81 12.14 3.22
C ALA A 251 -2.68 11.48 2.42
N VAL A 252 -1.67 12.24 1.98
CA VAL A 252 -0.48 11.67 1.30
C VAL A 252 0.22 10.65 2.18
N GLN A 253 0.54 11.01 3.43
CA GLN A 253 1.22 10.09 4.36
C GLN A 253 0.44 8.79 4.61
N LEU A 254 -0.89 8.89 4.75
CA LEU A 254 -1.73 7.71 4.96
C LEU A 254 -1.83 6.86 3.68
N ALA A 255 -1.99 7.49 2.52
CA ALA A 255 -2.02 6.77 1.24
C ALA A 255 -0.71 6.01 0.98
N GLU A 256 0.44 6.66 1.17
CA GLU A 256 1.76 6.05 1.00
C GLU A 256 2.01 4.91 1.99
N LYS A 257 1.70 5.11 3.28
CA LYS A 257 1.81 4.09 4.32
C LYS A 257 1.02 2.81 3.98
N HIS A 258 -0.09 2.97 3.26
CA HIS A 258 -1.04 1.92 2.97
C HIS A 258 -0.94 1.39 1.52
N GLY A 259 0.02 1.85 0.71
CA GLY A 259 0.20 1.37 -0.66
C GLY A 259 -0.94 1.79 -1.61
N LEU A 260 -1.61 2.90 -1.32
CA LEU A 260 -2.76 3.39 -2.08
C LEU A 260 -2.32 4.40 -3.14
N ASP A 261 -1.78 3.90 -4.25
CA ASP A 261 -1.15 4.73 -5.30
C ASP A 261 -2.10 5.79 -5.90
N ALA A 262 -3.34 5.41 -6.22
CA ALA A 262 -4.30 6.32 -6.83
C ALA A 262 -4.73 7.45 -5.86
N GLU A 263 -4.94 7.10 -4.60
CA GLU A 263 -5.25 8.05 -3.53
C GLU A 263 -4.04 8.93 -3.22
N SER A 264 -2.82 8.40 -3.27
CA SER A 264 -1.58 9.15 -3.11
C SER A 264 -1.42 10.19 -4.22
N GLU A 265 -1.64 9.83 -5.48
CA GLU A 265 -1.59 10.78 -6.61
C GLU A 265 -2.63 11.91 -6.45
N ARG A 266 -3.85 11.54 -6.05
CA ARG A 266 -4.92 12.51 -5.79
C ARG A 266 -4.58 13.44 -4.63
N ALA A 267 -4.07 12.91 -3.52
CA ALA A 267 -3.68 13.69 -2.35
C ALA A 267 -2.50 14.62 -2.65
N ASN A 268 -1.49 14.16 -3.40
CA ASN A 268 -0.35 14.96 -3.86
C ASN A 268 -0.79 16.15 -4.75
N THR A 269 -1.79 15.92 -5.61
CA THR A 269 -2.37 16.98 -6.44
C THR A 269 -3.03 18.06 -5.57
N LEU A 270 -3.78 17.65 -4.54
CA LEU A 270 -4.40 18.57 -3.59
C LEU A 270 -3.37 19.29 -2.71
N GLU A 271 -2.31 18.60 -2.27
CA GLU A 271 -1.23 19.20 -1.51
C GLU A 271 -0.55 20.32 -2.31
N THR A 272 -0.27 20.06 -3.59
CA THR A 272 0.30 21.07 -4.49
C THR A 272 -0.63 22.27 -4.65
N ALA A 273 -1.92 22.02 -4.95
CA ALA A 273 -2.91 23.08 -5.15
C ALA A 273 -3.13 23.94 -3.89
N THR A 274 -3.23 23.31 -2.72
CA THR A 274 -3.40 24.01 -1.44
C THR A 274 -2.14 24.78 -1.04
N SER A 275 -0.95 24.23 -1.31
CA SER A 275 0.34 24.90 -1.06
C SER A 275 0.52 26.14 -1.94
N ASP A 276 0.16 26.06 -3.23
CA ASP A 276 0.17 27.21 -4.14
C ASP A 276 -0.80 28.30 -3.69
N ALA A 277 -2.01 27.92 -3.30
CA ALA A 277 -3.01 28.85 -2.73
C ALA A 277 -2.49 29.50 -1.43
N LEU A 278 -1.89 28.72 -0.52
CA LEU A 278 -1.30 29.20 0.72
C LEU A 278 -0.19 30.22 0.45
N PHE A 279 0.69 29.94 -0.52
CA PHE A 279 1.74 30.87 -0.93
C PHE A 279 1.14 32.18 -1.45
N SER A 280 0.19 32.09 -2.38
CA SER A 280 -0.51 33.23 -2.96
C SER A 280 -1.18 34.11 -1.90
N LEU A 281 -1.92 33.49 -0.97
CA LEU A 281 -2.58 34.15 0.15
C LEU A 281 -1.59 34.77 1.14
N SER A 282 -0.44 34.14 1.39
CA SER A 282 0.60 34.68 2.28
C SER A 282 1.19 35.99 1.76
N VAL A 283 1.41 36.06 0.44
CA VAL A 283 1.91 37.26 -0.23
C VAL A 283 0.85 38.36 -0.19
N ALA A 284 -0.41 38.03 -0.50
CA ALA A 284 -1.54 38.96 -0.40
C ALA A 284 -1.72 39.54 1.02
N ALA A 285 -1.68 38.68 2.05
CA ALA A 285 -1.78 39.07 3.45
C ALA A 285 -0.65 40.03 3.86
N THR A 286 0.57 39.76 3.40
CA THR A 286 1.74 40.62 3.65
C THR A 286 1.56 42.00 3.02
N ILE A 287 1.13 42.06 1.76
CA ILE A 287 0.89 43.33 1.05
C ILE A 287 -0.22 44.13 1.74
N LEU A 288 -1.34 43.50 2.08
CA LEU A 288 -2.45 44.15 2.78
C LEU A 288 -2.02 44.69 4.15
N SER A 289 -1.20 43.95 4.88
CA SER A 289 -0.63 44.38 6.16
C SER A 289 0.26 45.62 6.00
N LEU A 290 1.09 45.67 4.96
CA LEU A 290 1.92 46.84 4.65
C LEU A 290 1.09 48.07 4.27
N VAL A 291 0.05 47.89 3.45
CA VAL A 291 -0.88 48.97 3.07
C VAL A 291 -1.59 49.51 4.31
N TYR A 292 -2.08 48.63 5.18
CA TYR A 292 -2.74 49.03 6.42
C TYR A 292 -1.79 49.79 7.36
N ALA A 293 -0.55 49.29 7.54
CA ALA A 293 0.47 49.95 8.34
C ALA A 293 0.82 51.35 7.79
N LEU A 294 0.88 51.50 6.46
CA LEU A 294 1.12 52.78 5.81
C LEU A 294 -0.02 53.77 6.05
N ILE A 295 -1.28 53.33 5.93
CA ILE A 295 -2.46 54.17 6.22
C ILE A 295 -2.46 54.60 7.68
N VAL A 296 -2.25 53.68 8.62
CA VAL A 296 -2.17 54.00 10.06
C VAL A 296 -1.01 54.96 10.34
N GLY A 297 0.15 54.74 9.72
CA GLY A 297 1.31 55.63 9.81
C GLY A 297 1.01 57.05 9.30
N LEU A 298 0.33 57.19 8.16
CA LEU A 298 -0.09 58.48 7.63
C LEU A 298 -1.10 59.19 8.54
N VAL A 299 -2.07 58.46 9.11
CA VAL A 299 -3.03 59.01 10.07
C VAL A 299 -2.32 59.49 11.33
N ALA A 300 -1.44 58.65 11.90
CA ALA A 300 -0.65 59.02 13.07
C ALA A 300 0.26 60.23 12.81
N ALA A 301 0.88 60.30 11.63
CA ALA A 301 1.70 61.44 11.22
C ALA A 301 0.86 62.72 11.09
N ALA A 302 -0.36 62.64 10.54
CA ALA A 302 -1.26 63.78 10.44
C ALA A 302 -1.69 64.31 11.83
N PHE A 303 -2.03 63.41 12.75
CA PHE A 303 -2.31 63.79 14.15
C PHE A 303 -1.07 64.36 14.83
N GLY A 304 0.10 63.76 14.63
CA GLY A 304 1.37 64.24 15.17
C GLY A 304 1.72 65.65 14.66
N TRP A 305 1.54 65.91 13.37
CA TRP A 305 1.71 67.24 12.78
C TRP A 305 0.72 68.25 13.36
N ARG A 306 -0.54 67.85 13.58
CA ARG A 306 -1.53 68.73 14.20
C ARG A 306 -1.19 69.07 15.66
N ILE A 307 -0.69 68.10 16.41
CA ILE A 307 -0.24 68.31 17.80
C ILE A 307 1.00 69.21 17.83
N ALA A 308 1.96 69.00 16.92
CA ALA A 308 3.17 69.82 16.82
C ALA A 308 2.85 71.29 16.49
N THR A 309 1.95 71.53 15.51
CA THR A 309 1.49 72.89 15.18
C THR A 309 0.77 73.57 16.36
N TRP A 310 -0.03 72.84 17.14
CA TRP A 310 -0.63 73.38 18.37
C TRP A 310 0.43 73.75 19.41
N ALA A 311 1.46 72.92 19.57
CA ALA A 311 2.55 73.20 20.50
C ALA A 311 3.32 74.47 20.10
N GLU A 312 3.60 74.65 18.80
CA GLU A 312 4.23 75.86 18.26
C GLU A 312 3.34 77.10 18.45
N ASP A 313 2.04 77.01 18.18
CA ASP A 313 1.09 78.11 18.41
C ASP A 313 1.02 78.52 19.90
N VAL A 314 1.03 77.54 20.80
CA VAL A 314 1.05 77.79 22.25
C VAL A 314 2.34 78.47 22.69
N ASP A 315 3.51 78.05 22.20
CA ASP A 315 4.77 78.70 22.53
C ASP A 315 4.89 80.10 21.91
N GLY A 316 4.39 80.31 20.69
CA GLY A 316 4.30 81.64 20.07
C GLY A 316 3.42 82.61 20.85
N SER A 317 2.32 82.12 21.45
CA SER A 317 1.42 82.94 22.27
C SER A 317 2.06 83.47 23.56
N LYS A 318 3.12 82.83 24.06
CA LYS A 318 3.88 83.26 25.26
C LYS A 318 4.83 84.44 24.96
N VAL A 319 5.19 84.65 23.69
CA VAL A 319 6.11 85.74 23.27
C VAL A 319 5.40 87.10 23.19
N GLY A 320 4.07 87.12 23.04
CA GLY A 320 3.25 88.36 23.01
C GLY A 320 3.05 89.05 24.37
N GLN A 321 3.54 88.48 25.47
CA GLN A 321 3.44 89.07 26.82
C GLN A 321 4.60 90.02 27.20
N ILE A 322 5.54 90.31 26.28
CA ILE A 322 6.71 91.19 26.54
C ILE A 322 6.60 92.51 25.74
N VAL A 323 5.47 93.20 25.83
CA VAL A 323 5.42 94.64 25.51
C VAL A 323 4.72 95.37 26.66
N PRO A 324 5.46 96.13 27.50
CA PRO A 324 4.84 96.93 28.54
C PRO A 324 4.00 98.05 27.92
N ARG A 325 2.73 98.18 28.35
CA ARG A 325 1.92 99.36 28.08
C ARG A 325 2.50 100.52 28.88
N ASP A 326 2.86 101.62 28.22
CA ASP A 326 3.18 102.87 28.88
C ASP A 326 1.99 103.34 29.74
N PRO A 327 2.21 103.77 30.99
CA PRO A 327 1.15 104.26 31.85
C PRO A 327 0.69 105.65 31.37
N VAL A 328 -0.61 105.75 31.08
CA VAL A 328 -1.30 107.03 30.87
C VAL A 328 -1.45 107.71 32.23
N GLU A 329 -0.73 108.81 32.45
CA GLU A 329 -0.96 109.71 33.58
C GLU A 329 -2.30 110.45 33.40
N VAL A 330 -3.17 110.32 34.39
CA VAL A 330 -4.43 111.08 34.48
C VAL A 330 -4.22 112.21 35.48
N PRO A 331 -4.46 113.48 35.13
CA PRO A 331 -4.21 114.60 36.04
C PRO A 331 -5.34 114.70 37.06
N GLY A 332 -5.00 114.61 38.35
CA GLY A 332 -5.90 114.83 39.48
C GLY A 332 -5.45 116.01 40.32
N GLN A 333 -6.30 117.05 40.31
CA GLN A 333 -6.47 118.24 41.17
C GLN A 333 -5.42 118.57 42.25
#